data_AF-A0A453PDB2-F1
#
_entry.id   AF-A0A453PDB2-F1
#
_cell.length_a   1.000
_cell.length_b   1.000
_cell.length_c   1.000
_cell.angle_alpha   90.00
_cell.angle_beta   90.00
_cell.angle_gamma   90.00
#
_symmetry.space_group_name_H-M   'P 1'
#
loop_
_entity.id
_entity.type
_entity.pdbx_description
1 polymer ?
#
loop_
_entity_poly.entity_id
_entity_poly.type
_entity_poly.pdbx_seq_one_letter_code
_entity_poly.pdbx_strand_id
1 'polypeptide(L)' 'MLIWGDEDKLFDIELAKKMNEQLGENCYLQGIPKAGHLLHLERPCAYNRQLGRFLAYVNSQENQTTS' A
#
# COMPACT_ATOMS: atom_id res chain seq x y z
N MET A 1 4.02 -2.50 -3.41
CA MET A 1 3.21 -1.58 -2.58
C MET A 1 2.79 -2.32 -1.32
N LEU A 2 3.04 -1.74 -0.15
CA LEU A 2 2.44 -2.14 1.12
C LEU A 2 1.42 -1.08 1.53
N ILE A 3 0.21 -1.50 1.91
CA ILE A 3 -0.80 -0.62 2.50
C ILE A 3 -1.07 -1.13 3.92
N TRP A 4 -1.00 -0.23 4.90
CA TRP A 4 -1.18 -0.57 6.31
C TRP A 4 -2.20 0.35 6.97
N GLY A 5 -2.92 -0.16 7.96
CA GLY A 5 -3.75 0.67 8.84
C GLY A 5 -2.90 1.24 9.97
N ASP A 6 -2.94 2.55 10.20
CA ASP A 6 -2.15 3.19 11.27
C ASP A 6 -2.60 2.76 12.68
N GLU A 7 -3.81 2.22 12.81
CA GLU A 7 -4.42 1.74 14.05
C GLU A 7 -4.50 0.20 14.08
N ASP A 8 -3.70 -0.51 13.27
CA ASP A 8 -3.67 -1.97 13.29
C ASP A 8 -3.10 -2.47 14.63
N LYS A 9 -3.93 -3.21 15.36
CA LYS A 9 -3.59 -3.79 16.67
C LYS A 9 -3.16 -5.26 16.57
N LEU A 10 -3.36 -5.88 15.40
CA LEU A 10 -2.97 -7.25 15.13
C LEU A 10 -1.54 -7.31 14.60
N PHE A 11 -1.19 -6.37 13.72
CA PHE A 11 0.16 -6.25 13.18
C PHE A 11 0.71 -4.83 13.33
N ASP A 12 1.80 -4.74 14.09
CA ASP A 12 2.50 -3.48 14.36
C ASP A 12 3.03 -2.83 13.06
N ILE A 13 2.97 -1.50 12.97
CA ILE A 13 3.55 -0.73 11.89
C ILE A 13 5.07 -0.96 11.75
N GLU A 14 5.75 -1.33 12.83
CA GLU A 14 7.18 -1.71 12.79
C GLU A 14 7.41 -2.96 11.92
N LEU A 15 6.46 -3.90 11.86
CA LEU A 15 6.55 -5.02 10.93
C LEU A 15 6.47 -4.54 9.49
N ALA A 16 5.55 -3.61 9.20
CA ALA A 16 5.39 -3.03 7.87
C ALA A 16 6.65 -2.30 7.41
N LYS A 17 7.30 -1.54 8.31
CA LYS A 17 8.57 -0.86 8.03
C LYS A 17 9.69 -1.86 7.73
N LYS A 18 9.84 -2.90 8.55
CA LYS A 18 10.84 -3.97 8.32
C LYS A 18 10.62 -4.67 6.98
N MET A 19 9.37 -4.96 6.63
CA MET A 19 9.03 -5.53 5.31
C MET A 19 9.40 -4.58 4.18
N ASN A 20 9.15 -3.28 4.34
CA ASN A 20 9.52 -2.27 3.36
C ASN A 20 11.05 -2.17 3.19
N GLU A 21 11.81 -2.20 4.29
CA GLU A 21 13.29 -2.21 4.26
C GLU A 21 13.84 -3.44 3.54
N GLN A 22 13.26 -4.63 3.78
CA GLN A 22 13.66 -5.87 3.11
C GLN A 22 13.37 -5.87 1.61
N LEU A 23 12.27 -5.22 1.20
CA LEU A 23 11.89 -5.13 -0.21
C LEU A 23 12.63 -4.01 -0.97
N GLY A 24 13.27 -3.08 -0.24
CA GLY A 24 14.05 -1.98 -0.79
C GLY A 24 13.20 -1.03 -1.65
N GLU A 25 13.85 -0.40 -2.63
CA GLU A 25 13.26 0.67 -3.47
C GLU A 25 12.09 0.20 -4.37
N ASN A 26 11.93 -1.11 -4.54
CA ASN A 26 10.83 -1.70 -5.32
C ASN A 26 9.49 -1.67 -4.56
N CYS A 27 9.50 -1.28 -3.28
CA CYS A 27 8.31 -1.20 -2.46
C CYS A 27 8.18 0.18 -1.84
N TYR A 28 6.95 0.71 -1.88
CA TYR A 28 6.55 1.83 -1.06
C TYR A 28 5.51 1.38 -0.03
N LEU A 29 5.66 1.88 1.19
CA LEU A 29 4.75 1.67 2.31
C LEU A 29 3.83 2.90 2.45
N GLN A 30 2.52 2.65 2.50
CA GLN A 30 1.49 3.66 2.66
C GLN A 30 0.59 3.35 3.87
N GLY A 31 0.62 4.23 4.86
CA GLY A 31 -0.33 4.21 5.98
C GLY A 31 -1.70 4.77 5.60
N ILE A 32 -2.76 4.19 6.15
CA ILE A 32 -4.12 4.72 6.11
C ILE A 32 -4.51 5.14 7.53
N PRO A 33 -4.64 6.45 7.79
CA PRO A 33 -5.11 6.94 9.07
C PRO A 33 -6.54 6.49 9.36
N LYS A 34 -6.82 6.17 10.63
CA LYS A 34 -8.13 5.71 11.10
C LYS A 34 -8.58 4.39 10.47
N ALA A 35 -7.62 3.52 10.20
CA ALA A 35 -7.83 2.14 9.81
C ALA A 35 -6.93 1.24 10.64
N GLY A 36 -7.44 0.10 11.07
CA GLY A 36 -6.70 -1.03 11.59
C GLY A 36 -6.54 -2.12 10.54
N HIS A 37 -6.72 -3.37 10.97
CA HIS A 37 -6.34 -4.54 10.17
C HIS A 37 -7.17 -4.69 8.88
N LEU A 38 -8.46 -4.43 8.95
CA LEU A 38 -9.39 -4.54 7.82
C LEU A 38 -9.58 -3.18 7.12
N LEU A 39 -8.47 -2.49 6.84
CA LEU A 39 -8.42 -1.15 6.25
C LEU A 39 -9.24 -1.00 4.95
N HIS A 40 -9.42 -2.08 4.19
CA HIS A 40 -10.23 -2.10 2.97
C HIS A 40 -11.74 -2.01 3.26
N LEU A 41 -12.21 -2.51 4.42
CA LEU A 41 -13.60 -2.39 4.88
C LEU A 41 -13.82 -1.12 5.69
N GLU A 42 -12.85 -0.73 6.50
CA GLU A 42 -12.96 0.43 7.40
C GLU A 42 -12.82 1.77 6.65
N ARG A 43 -11.92 1.81 5.65
CA ARG A 43 -11.61 3.01 4.88
C ARG A 43 -11.59 2.70 3.36
N PRO A 44 -12.68 2.17 2.77
CA PRO A 44 -12.71 1.67 1.40
C PRO A 44 -12.30 2.72 0.37
N CYS A 45 -12.73 3.97 0.53
CA CYS A 45 -12.37 5.05 -0.39
C CYS A 45 -10.87 5.40 -0.34
N ALA A 46 -10.27 5.39 0.86
CA ALA A 46 -8.84 5.67 1.01
C ALA A 46 -8.00 4.51 0.45
N TYR A 47 -8.40 3.27 0.73
CA TYR A 47 -7.78 2.06 0.20
C TYR A 47 -7.85 2.01 -1.33
N ASN A 48 -9.06 2.11 -1.90
CA ASN A 48 -9.27 2.04 -3.35
C ASN A 48 -8.54 3.15 -4.11
N ARG A 49 -8.38 4.33 -3.50
CA ARG A 49 -7.59 5.41 -4.09
C ARG A 49 -6.11 5.03 -4.22
N GLN A 50 -5.53 4.39 -3.20
CA GLN A 50 -4.13 3.96 -3.26
C GLN A 50 -3.96 2.77 -4.21
N LEU A 51 -4.89 1.82 -4.20
CA LEU A 51 -4.92 0.72 -5.15
C LEU A 51 -5.03 1.22 -6.60
N GLY A 52 -5.92 2.17 -6.88
CA GLY A 52 -6.08 2.76 -8.21
C GLY A 52 -4.81 3.46 -8.70
N ARG A 53 -4.10 4.18 -7.82
CA ARG A 53 -2.79 4.78 -8.16
C ARG A 53 -1.75 3.73 -8.51
N PHE A 54 -1.70 2.63 -7.75
CA PHE A 54 -0.79 1.53 -8.04
C PHE A 54 -1.08 0.89 -9.40
N LEU A 55 -2.34 0.59 -9.68
CA LEU A 55 -2.75 0.00 -10.96
C LEU A 55 -2.45 0.94 -12.14
N ALA A 56 -2.72 2.25 -11.99
CA ALA A 56 -2.37 3.24 -13.00
C ALA A 56 -0.84 3.31 -13.24
N TYR A 57 -0.04 3.24 -12.17
CA TYR A 57 1.42 3.18 -12.28
C TYR A 57 1.86 1.94 -13.07
N VAL A 58 1.42 0.74 -12.67
CA VAL A 58 1.77 -0.52 -13.35
C VAL A 58 1.39 -0.49 -14.84
N ASN A 59 0.16 -0.08 -15.16
CA ASN A 59 -0.31 0.02 -16.54
C ASN A 59 0.47 1.07 -17.35
N SER A 60 0.94 2.15 -16.72
CA SER A 60 1.77 3.16 -17.39
C SER A 60 3.17 2.64 -17.76
N GLN A 61 3.70 1.67 -17.00
CA GLN A 61 4.99 1.03 -17.30
C GLN A 61 4.85 0.02 -18.43
N GLU A 62 3.76 -0.76 -18.46
CA GLU A 62 3.49 -1.74 -19.53
C GLU A 62 3.43 -1.09 -20.92
N ASN A 63 2.80 0.08 -21.03
CA ASN A 63 2.71 0.84 -22.28
C ASN A 63 4.04 1.45 -22.76
N GLN A 64 5.06 1.52 -21.90
CA GLN A 64 6.41 2.01 -22.27
C GLN A 64 7.31 0.87 -22.77
N THR A 65 7.05 -0.37 -22.39
CA THR A 65 7.85 -1.54 -22.79
C THR A 65 7.44 -2.13 -24.14
N THR A 66 6.30 -1.69 -24.68
CA THR A 66 5.71 -2.18 -25.95
C THR A 66 5.79 -1.18 -27.11
N SER A 67 6.53 -0.07 -26.96
CA SER A 67 6.88 0.88 -28.04
C SER A 67 8.36 0.86 -28.31
#